data_AF-A0A8J5EQA6-F1
#
_entry.id   AF-A0A8J5EQA6-F1
#
_cell.length_a   1.000
_cell.length_b   1.000
_cell.length_c   1.000
_cell.angle_alpha   90.00
_cell.angle_beta   90.00
_cell.angle_gamma   90.00
#
_symmetry.space_group_name_H-M   'P 1'
#
loop_
_entity.id
_entity.type
_entity.pdbx_description
1 polymer ?
#
loop_
_entity_poly.entity_id
_entity_poly.type
_entity_poly.pdbx_seq_one_letter_code
_entity_poly.pdbx_strand_id
1 'polypeptide(L)'
;MLYRVKMATPYRMHHFTFSAILIGKCGGTRKYRDIVRQFIKGTDGFSGAFAQCLCGSPDLYQEGGRKPCNSINFICAHDGFTLADLVTYNNKYNMPNGEDNRDGENHNLSWNCGEGTPMICMGDEYGHTKGGNNNTYCHDNYLNYFRWDRKEESSDFYRFCCLMIKFRHGCESFGLDKFPTAERLQWHGHHPGMPDWSETSRFVAFSMTDEMKGEIYVAFNTSHLPVTVSLPIRPGFQWEPLVDTGKFSPYDFLSDDLPDRAIATKLYAHFLDSNVYPMLRYSSVVLLLRPDA
;
A
#
# COMPACT_ATOMS: atom_id res chain seq x y z
N MET A 1 13.80 17.52 27.70
CA MET A 1 13.53 18.26 26.44
C MET A 1 12.77 17.31 25.52
N LEU A 2 11.45 17.49 25.37
CA LEU A 2 10.62 16.58 24.55
C LEU A 2 10.91 16.84 23.06
N TYR A 3 11.63 15.92 22.41
CA TYR A 3 11.74 15.92 20.96
C TYR A 3 10.35 15.62 20.38
N ARG A 4 9.65 16.67 19.93
CA ARG A 4 8.49 16.52 19.03
C ARG A 4 8.99 15.99 17.70
N VAL A 5 9.05 14.66 17.60
CA VAL A 5 9.19 13.95 16.34
C VAL A 5 8.02 14.40 15.46
N LYS A 6 8.31 14.97 14.28
CA LYS A 6 7.26 15.24 13.29
C LYS A 6 6.82 13.88 12.75
N MET A 7 5.66 13.40 13.22
CA MET A 7 4.93 12.31 12.57
C MET A 7 4.91 12.56 11.05
N ALA A 8 5.16 11.52 10.26
CA ALA A 8 5.06 11.65 8.80
C ALA A 8 3.66 12.12 8.38
N THR A 9 3.59 12.86 7.27
CA THR A 9 2.32 13.38 6.74
C THR A 9 1.33 12.25 6.49
N PRO A 10 0.05 12.35 6.92
CA PRO A 10 -0.92 11.24 6.86
C PRO A 10 -1.00 10.55 5.50
N TYR A 11 -1.04 11.32 4.39
CA TYR A 11 -1.05 10.80 3.02
C TYR A 11 0.03 9.74 2.73
N ARG A 12 1.24 9.89 3.30
CA ARG A 12 2.31 8.88 3.15
C ARG A 12 1.93 7.59 3.87
N MET A 13 1.59 7.65 5.17
CA MET A 13 1.16 6.45 5.90
C MET A 13 -0.06 5.78 5.24
N HIS A 14 -0.98 6.55 4.65
CA HIS A 14 -2.13 6.02 3.93
C HIS A 14 -1.71 5.34 2.61
N HIS A 15 -0.93 6.01 1.76
CA HIS A 15 -0.32 5.44 0.53
C HIS A 15 0.40 4.12 0.80
N PHE A 16 1.00 4.02 1.99
CA PHE A 16 1.74 2.86 2.40
C PHE A 16 0.94 1.71 2.96
N THR A 17 -0.01 2.01 3.82
CA THR A 17 -0.87 1.00 4.43
C THR A 17 -1.83 0.44 3.40
N PHE A 18 -2.19 1.27 2.41
CA PHE A 18 -2.79 0.83 1.17
C PHE A 18 -1.95 -0.25 0.47
N SER A 19 -0.69 0.04 0.12
CA SER A 19 0.22 -0.94 -0.47
C SER A 19 0.46 -2.16 0.43
N ALA A 20 0.36 -2.01 1.75
CA ALA A 20 0.45 -3.10 2.72
C ALA A 20 -0.69 -4.10 2.59
N ILE A 21 -1.92 -3.60 2.56
CA ILE A 21 -3.10 -4.42 2.83
C ILE A 21 -3.61 -5.15 1.58
N LEU A 22 -3.39 -4.60 0.38
CA LEU A 22 -4.17 -4.96 -0.81
C LEU A 22 -4.00 -6.40 -1.36
N ILE A 23 -3.03 -7.22 -0.92
CA ILE A 23 -2.45 -8.28 -1.80
C ILE A 23 -2.06 -9.58 -1.03
N GLY A 24 -2.28 -10.84 -1.50
CA GLY A 24 -1.92 -12.03 -0.65
C GLY A 24 -2.31 -13.51 -0.89
N LYS A 25 -1.80 -14.59 -0.21
CA LYS A 25 -0.81 -15.03 0.89
C LYS A 25 -0.07 -16.32 0.41
N CYS A 26 0.84 -17.15 0.99
CA CYS A 26 1.54 -17.31 2.28
C CYS A 26 2.88 -18.15 2.23
N GLY A 27 4.08 -17.54 2.21
CA GLY A 27 5.40 -18.25 2.33
C GLY A 27 6.75 -17.50 2.05
N GLY A 28 6.99 -16.27 2.56
CA GLY A 28 8.27 -15.51 2.42
C GLY A 28 8.17 -14.25 1.53
N THR A 29 9.19 -13.41 1.26
CA THR A 29 10.66 -13.44 1.50
C THR A 29 11.29 -12.01 1.44
N ARG A 30 12.43 -11.71 2.09
CA ARG A 30 13.13 -10.37 2.15
C ARG A 30 13.21 -9.57 0.82
N LYS A 31 13.28 -10.25 -0.33
CA LYS A 31 13.42 -9.63 -1.67
C LYS A 31 12.24 -8.74 -2.08
N TYR A 32 10.99 -9.24 -2.04
CA TYR A 32 9.83 -8.35 -2.26
C TYR A 32 9.83 -7.27 -1.16
N ARG A 33 10.20 -7.65 0.09
CA ARG A 33 10.33 -6.78 1.26
C ARG A 33 11.42 -5.72 1.09
N ASP A 34 12.11 -5.65 -0.05
CA ASP A 34 13.07 -4.61 -0.37
C ASP A 34 12.72 -3.91 -1.71
N ILE A 35 12.26 -4.64 -2.72
CA ILE A 35 11.88 -4.11 -4.05
C ILE A 35 10.94 -2.91 -3.95
N VAL A 36 9.87 -3.06 -3.19
CA VAL A 36 8.84 -2.02 -3.16
C VAL A 36 9.26 -0.88 -2.20
N ARG A 37 10.34 -1.06 -1.41
CA ARG A 37 10.94 0.01 -0.56
C ARG A 37 11.53 1.10 -1.41
N GLN A 38 12.01 0.65 -2.54
CA GLN A 38 12.60 1.47 -3.56
C GLN A 38 11.47 2.03 -4.43
N PHE A 39 10.54 1.20 -4.92
CA PHE A 39 9.48 1.69 -5.80
C PHE A 39 8.61 2.81 -5.20
N ILE A 40 8.00 2.60 -4.02
CA ILE A 40 7.03 3.57 -3.45
C ILE A 40 7.72 4.81 -2.85
N LYS A 41 8.98 4.67 -2.42
CA LYS A 41 9.86 5.82 -2.10
C LYS A 41 10.19 6.67 -3.34
N GLY A 42 10.05 6.13 -4.55
CA GLY A 42 10.39 6.78 -5.80
C GLY A 42 11.86 6.60 -6.20
N THR A 43 12.46 5.44 -5.92
CA THR A 43 13.80 5.03 -6.40
C THR A 43 13.72 4.43 -7.81
N ASP A 44 14.68 4.77 -8.66
CA ASP A 44 14.84 4.26 -10.03
C ASP A 44 15.13 2.74 -10.07
N GLY A 45 14.57 2.03 -11.05
CA GLY A 45 14.87 0.62 -11.38
C GLY A 45 13.85 -0.41 -10.88
N PHE A 46 12.74 -0.01 -10.25
CA PHE A 46 11.89 -0.92 -9.48
C PHE A 46 10.46 -1.14 -9.98
N SER A 47 10.03 -0.50 -11.07
CA SER A 47 8.64 -0.61 -11.60
C SER A 47 8.25 -2.04 -11.99
N GLY A 48 9.06 -2.70 -12.84
CA GLY A 48 8.80 -4.08 -13.28
C GLY A 48 8.92 -5.10 -12.15
N ALA A 49 9.88 -4.89 -11.23
CA ALA A 49 10.01 -5.72 -10.03
C ALA A 49 8.82 -5.55 -9.07
N PHE A 50 8.28 -4.33 -8.95
CA PHE A 50 7.05 -4.09 -8.19
C PHE A 50 5.84 -4.76 -8.82
N ALA A 51 5.71 -4.73 -10.15
CA ALA A 51 4.67 -5.46 -10.87
C ALA A 51 4.71 -6.98 -10.61
N GLN A 52 5.91 -7.58 -10.54
CA GLN A 52 6.06 -8.98 -10.10
C GLN A 52 5.62 -9.19 -8.64
N CYS A 53 5.94 -8.24 -7.74
CA CYS A 53 5.51 -8.29 -6.34
C CYS A 53 3.99 -8.13 -6.15
N LEU A 54 3.31 -7.44 -7.08
CA LEU A 54 1.85 -7.30 -7.10
C LEU A 54 1.13 -8.59 -7.53
N CYS A 55 1.81 -9.48 -8.29
CA CYS A 55 1.27 -10.76 -8.78
C CYS A 55 1.79 -12.00 -8.02
N GLY A 56 2.26 -11.86 -6.77
CA GLY A 56 2.69 -13.02 -5.99
C GLY A 56 4.12 -13.50 -6.22
N SER A 57 4.98 -12.66 -6.80
CA SER A 57 6.38 -13.00 -7.13
C SER A 57 6.51 -14.30 -7.92
N PRO A 58 5.90 -14.40 -9.13
CA PRO A 58 6.04 -15.59 -9.98
C PRO A 58 7.51 -15.92 -10.29
N ASP A 59 8.40 -14.91 -10.30
CA ASP A 59 9.85 -15.03 -10.44
C ASP A 59 10.53 -15.88 -9.34
N LEU A 60 9.90 -16.03 -8.18
CA LEU A 60 10.41 -16.83 -7.06
C LEU A 60 9.69 -18.17 -6.87
N TYR A 61 8.42 -18.24 -7.27
CA TYR A 61 7.52 -19.33 -6.85
C TYR A 61 7.01 -20.18 -8.02
N GLN A 62 6.83 -19.61 -9.22
CA GLN A 62 6.16 -20.31 -10.34
C GLN A 62 6.97 -21.49 -10.88
N GLU A 63 8.28 -21.32 -11.08
CA GLU A 63 9.16 -22.41 -11.56
C GLU A 63 9.26 -23.59 -10.58
N GLY A 64 9.10 -23.31 -9.28
CA GLY A 64 9.10 -24.33 -8.23
C GLY A 64 7.78 -25.08 -8.04
N GLY A 65 6.79 -24.88 -8.92
CA GLY A 65 5.44 -25.45 -8.78
C GLY A 65 4.66 -24.91 -7.58
N ARG A 66 5.12 -23.81 -6.97
CA ARG A 66 4.48 -23.14 -5.85
C ARG A 66 3.44 -22.14 -6.37
N LYS A 67 2.40 -21.90 -5.58
CA LYS A 67 1.29 -20.99 -5.91
C LYS A 67 1.62 -19.56 -5.43
N PRO A 68 0.84 -18.52 -5.83
CA PRO A 68 0.82 -17.25 -5.09
C PRO A 68 0.55 -17.49 -3.60
N CYS A 69 -0.27 -18.53 -3.32
CA CYS A 69 -0.51 -19.23 -2.04
C CYS A 69 0.76 -19.48 -1.18
N ASN A 70 1.97 -19.22 -1.70
CA ASN A 70 3.27 -19.37 -1.04
C ASN A 70 4.12 -18.08 -0.85
N SER A 71 3.56 -16.86 -0.82
CA SER A 71 4.28 -15.61 -0.40
C SER A 71 3.69 -14.93 0.87
N ILE A 72 4.50 -14.62 1.90
CA ILE A 72 4.07 -13.86 3.12
C ILE A 72 4.73 -12.50 3.07
N ASN A 73 3.92 -11.47 2.93
CA ASN A 73 4.40 -10.13 2.71
C ASN A 73 3.96 -9.25 3.88
N PHE A 74 4.96 -8.56 4.41
CA PHE A 74 4.93 -7.73 5.58
C PHE A 74 5.72 -6.44 5.30
N ILE A 75 5.27 -5.31 5.83
CA ILE A 75 6.07 -4.08 5.83
C ILE A 75 7.04 -4.09 7.00
N CYS A 76 6.48 -4.42 8.15
CA CYS A 76 7.14 -4.39 9.45
C CYS A 76 6.94 -5.75 10.12
N ALA A 77 7.88 -6.09 10.97
CA ALA A 77 7.77 -7.20 11.90
C ALA A 77 8.12 -6.66 13.30
N HIS A 78 8.14 -7.53 14.31
CA HIS A 78 8.63 -7.14 15.64
C HIS A 78 10.09 -6.65 15.58
N ASP A 79 10.89 -7.29 14.71
CA ASP A 79 12.24 -6.89 14.31
C ASP A 79 12.21 -5.86 13.17
N GLY A 80 13.00 -4.80 13.30
CA GLY A 80 13.02 -3.66 12.39
C GLY A 80 12.20 -2.47 12.90
N PHE A 81 12.02 -1.47 12.04
CA PHE A 81 11.16 -0.33 12.31
C PHE A 81 9.66 -0.70 12.29
N THR A 82 8.86 -0.03 13.12
CA THR A 82 7.39 0.08 12.97
C THR A 82 7.03 0.85 11.70
N LEU A 83 5.79 0.75 11.23
CA LEU A 83 5.35 1.45 10.02
C LEU A 83 5.49 2.99 10.14
N ALA A 84 5.26 3.55 11.33
CA ALA A 84 5.44 4.98 11.58
C ALA A 84 6.92 5.39 11.66
N ASP A 85 7.79 4.57 12.26
CA ASP A 85 9.22 4.87 12.29
C ASP A 85 9.84 4.78 10.89
N LEU A 86 9.39 3.79 10.12
CA LEU A 86 9.85 3.46 8.78
C LEU A 86 9.62 4.61 7.77
N VAL A 87 8.60 5.46 8.01
CA VAL A 87 8.32 6.68 7.22
C VAL A 87 8.95 7.96 7.80
N THR A 88 9.52 7.89 9.00
CA THR A 88 9.96 9.05 9.81
C THR A 88 11.48 9.09 10.02
N TYR A 89 12.15 7.94 10.06
CA TYR A 89 13.58 7.80 10.38
C TYR A 89 14.38 7.18 9.23
N ASN A 90 15.50 7.83 8.88
CA ASN A 90 16.45 7.31 7.88
C ASN A 90 17.43 6.27 8.47
N ASN A 91 17.77 6.40 9.76
CA ASN A 91 18.78 5.59 10.47
C ASN A 91 18.17 5.03 11.76
N LYS A 92 18.71 3.90 12.25
CA LYS A 92 18.32 3.31 13.55
C LYS A 92 18.91 4.12 14.72
N TYR A 93 18.18 4.13 15.83
CA TYR A 93 18.50 4.82 17.08
C TYR A 93 18.38 3.86 18.27
N ASN A 94 19.25 2.84 18.29
CA ASN A 94 19.28 1.76 19.28
C ASN A 94 20.22 2.05 20.46
N MET A 95 20.68 3.29 20.63
CA MET A 95 21.46 3.69 21.82
C MET A 95 20.83 3.26 23.16
N PRO A 96 19.49 3.23 23.34
CA PRO A 96 18.86 2.71 24.57
C PRO A 96 19.08 1.22 24.85
N ASN A 97 19.58 0.44 23.89
CA ASN A 97 19.79 -1.01 24.02
C ASN A 97 21.09 -1.36 24.76
N GLY A 98 22.00 -0.40 24.93
CA GLY A 98 23.28 -0.59 25.62
C GLY A 98 24.41 -1.20 24.77
N GLU A 99 24.19 -1.42 23.47
CA GLU A 99 25.15 -2.05 22.56
C GLU A 99 25.87 -1.07 21.61
N ASP A 100 25.87 0.24 21.94
CA ASP A 100 26.42 1.34 21.13
C ASP A 100 25.86 1.39 19.70
N ASN A 101 24.56 1.12 19.54
CA ASN A 101 23.83 1.11 18.25
C ASN A 101 24.36 0.08 17.23
N ARG A 102 25.17 -0.90 17.67
CA ARG A 102 25.72 -1.97 16.80
C ARG A 102 24.69 -3.04 16.47
N ASP A 103 23.76 -3.27 17.39
CA ASP A 103 22.68 -4.25 17.35
C ASP A 103 21.56 -3.86 16.36
N GLY A 104 20.82 -4.83 15.82
CA GLY A 104 19.75 -4.58 14.85
C GLY A 104 20.22 -4.30 13.41
N GLU A 105 19.31 -4.44 12.46
CA GLU A 105 19.62 -4.33 11.02
C GLU A 105 20.16 -2.93 10.66
N ASN A 106 21.26 -2.89 9.90
CA ASN A 106 21.89 -1.66 9.43
C ASN A 106 21.27 -1.17 8.11
N HIS A 107 20.88 -2.11 7.23
CA HIS A 107 20.16 -1.86 6.00
C HIS A 107 18.66 -2.08 6.20
N ASN A 108 18.04 -1.23 7.02
CA ASN A 108 16.57 -1.21 7.22
C ASN A 108 15.79 -1.01 5.91
N LEU A 109 16.47 -0.40 4.94
CA LEU A 109 16.03 -0.17 3.57
C LEU A 109 14.72 0.59 3.42
N SER A 110 14.17 1.19 4.50
CA SER A 110 12.89 1.90 4.57
C SER A 110 12.30 2.25 3.19
N TRP A 111 11.20 1.61 2.69
CA TRP A 111 9.96 1.34 3.44
C TRP A 111 8.81 0.74 2.50
N ASN A 112 8.12 -0.44 2.73
CA ASN A 112 7.20 -1.10 1.72
C ASN A 112 6.33 -2.37 2.04
N CYS A 113 5.47 -2.86 1.09
CA CYS A 113 4.92 -4.26 1.06
C CYS A 113 4.92 -5.00 -0.32
N GLY A 114 4.04 -6.00 -0.53
CA GLY A 114 3.73 -6.74 -1.78
C GLY A 114 2.62 -7.82 -1.57
N GLU A 115 2.40 -8.74 -2.52
CA GLU A 115 1.49 -9.92 -2.39
C GLU A 115 1.88 -10.94 -1.31
N GLY A 116 1.24 -10.88 -0.14
CA GLY A 116 1.32 -11.99 0.81
C GLY A 116 0.48 -11.84 2.08
N THR A 117 -0.83 -12.09 2.00
CA THR A 117 -1.96 -11.49 2.77
C THR A 117 -1.46 -10.93 4.07
N PRO A 118 -1.47 -9.61 4.19
CA PRO A 118 -0.61 -8.83 5.06
C PRO A 118 -0.39 -9.48 6.42
N MET A 119 0.87 -9.57 6.82
CA MET A 119 1.19 -9.51 8.24
C MET A 119 1.37 -8.04 8.61
N ILE A 120 0.44 -7.52 9.40
CA ILE A 120 0.53 -6.20 10.04
C ILE A 120 1.22 -6.43 11.39
N CYS A 121 2.26 -5.65 11.71
CA CYS A 121 2.87 -5.74 13.03
C CYS A 121 1.96 -5.01 14.05
N MET A 122 1.91 -5.53 15.27
CA MET A 122 1.09 -4.95 16.34
C MET A 122 1.33 -3.45 16.51
N GLY A 123 0.28 -2.65 16.30
CA GLY A 123 0.28 -1.21 16.45
C GLY A 123 0.58 -0.41 15.18
N ASP A 124 1.01 -1.05 14.09
CA ASP A 124 1.14 -0.37 12.79
C ASP A 124 -0.21 0.22 12.34
N GLU A 125 -1.33 -0.40 12.72
CA GLU A 125 -2.68 0.01 12.33
C GLU A 125 -3.16 1.35 12.94
N TYR A 126 -2.45 1.87 13.95
CA TYR A 126 -2.65 3.22 14.50
C TYR A 126 -1.39 4.11 14.42
N GLY A 127 -0.32 3.63 13.77
CA GLY A 127 0.94 4.36 13.64
C GLY A 127 1.79 4.34 14.90
N HIS A 128 1.87 3.19 15.59
CA HIS A 128 2.78 2.99 16.72
C HIS A 128 4.23 3.31 16.33
N THR A 129 4.98 3.90 17.27
CA THR A 129 6.38 4.31 17.07
C THR A 129 7.25 3.82 18.22
N LYS A 130 8.41 3.26 17.86
CA LYS A 130 9.51 2.88 18.76
C LYS A 130 10.58 3.97 18.83
N GLY A 131 10.27 5.20 18.39
CA GLY A 131 11.18 6.35 18.40
C GLY A 131 12.42 6.18 17.51
N GLY A 132 12.32 5.36 16.47
CA GLY A 132 13.45 4.99 15.63
C GLY A 132 14.36 3.88 16.18
N ASN A 133 13.99 3.19 17.27
CA ASN A 133 14.65 1.96 17.69
C ASN A 133 14.14 0.78 16.85
N ASN A 134 15.03 0.14 16.09
CA ASN A 134 14.67 -0.96 15.17
C ASN A 134 14.93 -2.37 15.73
N ASN A 135 15.34 -2.48 16.99
CA ASN A 135 15.69 -3.76 17.63
C ASN A 135 15.35 -3.71 19.12
N THR A 136 14.05 -3.71 19.43
CA THR A 136 13.54 -3.40 20.78
C THR A 136 13.51 -4.61 21.71
N TYR A 137 14.34 -5.63 21.47
CA TYR A 137 14.27 -6.95 22.11
C TYR A 137 14.39 -6.91 23.64
N CYS A 138 15.16 -5.97 24.19
CA CYS A 138 15.44 -5.83 25.63
C CYS A 138 14.49 -4.87 26.38
N HIS A 139 13.44 -4.36 25.72
CA HIS A 139 12.56 -3.34 26.29
C HIS A 139 11.19 -3.87 26.73
N ASP A 140 11.04 -4.16 28.02
CA ASP A 140 9.74 -4.37 28.66
C ASP A 140 9.12 -3.02 29.08
N ASN A 141 8.63 -2.26 28.09
CA ASN A 141 8.01 -0.95 28.29
C ASN A 141 7.12 -0.53 27.10
N TYR A 142 6.67 0.73 27.11
CA TYR A 142 5.78 1.33 26.11
C TYR A 142 6.24 1.24 24.64
N LEU A 143 7.51 0.95 24.36
CA LEU A 143 8.01 0.68 23.01
C LEU A 143 7.42 -0.61 22.42
N ASN A 144 7.16 -1.61 23.26
CA ASN A 144 6.63 -2.92 22.86
C ASN A 144 5.20 -3.18 23.35
N TYR A 145 4.60 -2.28 24.13
CA TYR A 145 3.21 -2.42 24.58
C TYR A 145 2.21 -1.84 23.57
N PHE A 146 1.03 -2.48 23.47
CA PHE A 146 -0.09 -1.92 22.71
C PHE A 146 -0.60 -0.63 23.35
N ARG A 147 -0.67 0.45 22.57
CA ARG A 147 -1.07 1.80 23.01
C ARG A 147 -2.54 2.08 22.70
N TRP A 148 -3.43 1.58 23.55
CA TRP A 148 -4.86 1.82 23.47
C TRP A 148 -5.21 3.32 23.43
N ASP A 149 -4.50 4.12 24.22
CA ASP A 149 -4.58 5.58 24.24
C ASP A 149 -4.27 6.21 22.87
N ARG A 150 -3.19 5.77 22.21
CA ARG A 150 -2.81 6.24 20.87
C ARG A 150 -3.74 5.73 19.77
N LYS A 151 -4.29 4.53 19.93
CA LYS A 151 -5.28 3.96 19.00
C LYS A 151 -6.58 4.76 18.96
N GLU A 152 -6.95 5.43 20.04
CA GLU A 152 -8.10 6.35 20.08
C GLU A 152 -7.77 7.71 19.44
N GLU A 153 -6.56 8.24 19.67
CA GLU A 153 -6.09 9.48 19.02
C GLU A 153 -5.91 9.34 17.49
N SER A 154 -5.51 8.16 17.00
CA SER A 154 -5.29 7.85 15.57
C SER A 154 -6.52 7.23 14.88
N SER A 155 -7.74 7.62 15.27
CA SER A 155 -9.01 7.04 14.78
C SER A 155 -9.12 6.93 13.26
N ASP A 156 -8.65 7.96 12.55
CA ASP A 156 -8.81 8.14 11.10
C ASP A 156 -7.98 7.11 10.32
N PHE A 157 -6.72 6.94 10.72
CA PHE A 157 -5.82 5.97 10.12
C PHE A 157 -6.23 4.54 10.47
N TYR A 158 -6.68 4.32 11.72
CA TYR A 158 -7.25 3.03 12.14
C TYR A 158 -8.51 2.67 11.33
N ARG A 159 -9.39 3.65 11.07
CA ARG A 159 -10.55 3.50 10.16
C ARG A 159 -10.08 3.07 8.77
N PHE A 160 -9.11 3.77 8.18
CA PHE A 160 -8.57 3.43 6.86
C PHE A 160 -8.04 1.99 6.82
N CYS A 161 -7.23 1.58 7.80
CA CYS A 161 -6.74 0.21 7.94
C CYS A 161 -7.89 -0.80 8.00
N CYS A 162 -8.90 -0.56 8.83
CA CYS A 162 -10.05 -1.45 8.99
C CYS A 162 -10.88 -1.59 7.70
N LEU A 163 -11.10 -0.48 6.97
CA LEU A 163 -11.84 -0.50 5.71
C LEU A 163 -11.06 -1.19 4.59
N MET A 164 -9.75 -0.94 4.49
CA MET A 164 -8.86 -1.65 3.57
C MET A 164 -8.81 -3.17 3.84
N ILE A 165 -8.79 -3.58 5.11
CA ILE A 165 -8.84 -5.00 5.50
C ILE A 165 -10.20 -5.61 5.11
N LYS A 166 -11.32 -4.94 5.41
CA LYS A 166 -12.65 -5.39 4.99
C LYS A 166 -12.76 -5.51 3.46
N PHE A 167 -12.20 -4.56 2.72
CA PHE A 167 -12.12 -4.61 1.26
C PHE A 167 -11.31 -5.81 0.76
N ARG A 168 -10.08 -6.03 1.27
CA ARG A 168 -9.22 -7.16 0.86
C ARG A 168 -9.72 -8.55 1.30
N HIS A 169 -10.76 -8.62 2.12
CA HIS A 169 -11.50 -9.86 2.43
C HIS A 169 -12.78 -10.02 1.59
N GLY A 170 -13.30 -8.93 1.02
CA GLY A 170 -14.49 -8.94 0.16
C GLY A 170 -14.21 -9.02 -1.34
N CYS A 171 -12.93 -9.15 -1.73
CA CYS A 171 -12.49 -9.35 -3.12
C CYS A 171 -11.88 -10.74 -3.25
N GLU A 172 -12.31 -11.52 -4.24
CA GLU A 172 -11.77 -12.85 -4.52
C GLU A 172 -10.42 -12.76 -5.27
N SER A 173 -10.22 -11.73 -6.10
CA SER A 173 -8.99 -11.51 -6.87
C SER A 173 -7.73 -11.23 -6.06
N PHE A 174 -7.86 -10.92 -4.76
CA PHE A 174 -6.72 -10.72 -3.85
C PHE A 174 -6.45 -11.94 -2.95
N GLY A 175 -7.12 -13.07 -3.21
CA GLY A 175 -6.93 -14.35 -2.51
C GLY A 175 -6.64 -15.52 -3.46
N LEU A 176 -6.05 -15.24 -4.63
CA LEU A 176 -5.96 -16.18 -5.73
C LEU A 176 -5.06 -17.39 -5.45
N ASP A 177 -5.59 -18.56 -5.79
CA ASP A 177 -4.94 -19.85 -5.64
C ASP A 177 -3.96 -20.18 -6.80
N LYS A 178 -3.94 -19.32 -7.84
CA LYS A 178 -3.13 -19.40 -9.07
C LYS A 178 -2.67 -18.00 -9.47
N PHE A 179 -1.50 -17.89 -10.11
CA PHE A 179 -1.00 -16.61 -10.63
C PHE A 179 -2.00 -15.98 -11.61
N PRO A 180 -2.22 -14.65 -11.56
CA PRO A 180 -3.13 -13.97 -12.47
C PRO A 180 -2.66 -14.09 -13.93
N THR A 181 -3.59 -14.41 -14.83
CA THR A 181 -3.33 -14.48 -16.28
C THR A 181 -3.50 -13.10 -16.93
N ALA A 182 -2.98 -12.92 -18.14
CA ALA A 182 -3.15 -11.68 -18.92
C ALA A 182 -4.62 -11.38 -19.30
N GLU A 183 -5.50 -12.38 -19.23
CA GLU A 183 -6.95 -12.22 -19.38
C GLU A 183 -7.58 -11.58 -18.13
N ARG A 184 -7.01 -11.88 -16.94
CA ARG A 184 -7.53 -11.45 -15.65
C ARG A 184 -6.91 -10.15 -15.13
N LEU A 185 -5.64 -9.89 -15.44
CA LEU A 185 -4.90 -8.69 -15.02
C LEU A 185 -4.23 -8.02 -16.22
N GLN A 186 -4.49 -6.72 -16.41
CA GLN A 186 -3.94 -5.91 -17.51
C GLN A 186 -3.11 -4.76 -16.94
N TRP A 187 -1.85 -4.64 -17.38
CA TRP A 187 -0.95 -3.56 -16.97
C TRP A 187 -1.20 -2.26 -17.73
N HIS A 188 -1.06 -1.14 -17.03
CA HIS A 188 -1.33 0.20 -17.54
C HIS A 188 -0.25 1.19 -17.07
N GLY A 189 -0.07 2.28 -17.83
CA GLY A 189 0.70 3.43 -17.40
C GLY A 189 -0.20 4.65 -17.27
N HIS A 190 0.31 5.83 -17.61
CA HIS A 190 -0.50 7.05 -17.74
C HIS A 190 -1.61 6.91 -18.80
N HIS A 191 -1.48 5.96 -19.72
CA HIS A 191 -2.52 5.56 -20.67
C HIS A 191 -2.82 4.05 -20.59
N PRO A 192 -4.05 3.62 -20.94
CA PRO A 192 -4.45 2.22 -20.92
C PRO A 192 -3.57 1.35 -21.82
N GLY A 193 -3.19 0.17 -21.32
CA GLY A 193 -2.37 -0.79 -22.04
C GLY A 193 -0.92 -0.36 -22.31
N MET A 194 -0.47 0.79 -21.81
CA MET A 194 0.88 1.34 -22.03
C MET A 194 1.66 1.50 -20.71
N PRO A 195 2.03 0.40 -20.03
CA PRO A 195 2.83 0.46 -18.81
C PRO A 195 4.27 0.92 -19.08
N ASP A 196 4.85 1.64 -18.10
CA ASP A 196 6.24 2.11 -18.15
C ASP A 196 7.14 1.24 -17.26
N TRP A 197 7.97 0.43 -17.91
CA TRP A 197 8.97 -0.43 -17.27
C TRP A 197 10.41 0.14 -17.35
N SER A 198 10.57 1.41 -17.73
CA SER A 198 11.88 2.07 -17.72
C SER A 198 12.46 2.18 -16.30
N GLU A 199 13.78 2.31 -16.21
CA GLU A 199 14.46 2.53 -14.92
C GLU A 199 13.93 3.78 -14.20
N THR A 200 13.59 4.84 -14.94
CA THR A 200 13.05 6.08 -14.37
C THR A 200 11.57 6.02 -13.99
N SER A 201 10.86 4.93 -14.30
CA SER A 201 9.41 4.81 -14.08
C SER A 201 9.02 5.03 -12.62
N ARG A 202 8.11 6.00 -12.41
CA ARG A 202 7.53 6.36 -11.10
C ARG A 202 6.03 6.06 -11.01
N PHE A 203 5.53 5.19 -11.90
CA PHE A 203 4.11 4.92 -12.02
C PHE A 203 3.86 3.46 -12.42
N VAL A 204 2.98 2.78 -11.69
CA VAL A 204 2.49 1.44 -12.04
C VAL A 204 0.99 1.40 -11.78
N ALA A 205 0.23 0.93 -12.77
CA ALA A 205 -1.20 0.69 -12.63
C ALA A 205 -1.60 -0.63 -13.29
N PHE A 206 -2.72 -1.20 -12.85
CA PHE A 206 -3.34 -2.36 -13.47
C PHE A 206 -4.86 -2.30 -13.32
N SER A 207 -5.56 -2.94 -14.25
CA SER A 207 -6.94 -3.38 -14.01
C SER A 207 -6.98 -4.89 -13.80
N MET A 208 -7.93 -5.35 -12.99
CA MET A 208 -8.11 -6.76 -12.66
C MET A 208 -9.59 -7.10 -12.53
N THR A 209 -10.03 -8.21 -13.12
CA THR A 209 -11.40 -8.72 -12.98
C THR A 209 -11.57 -9.50 -11.67
N ASP A 210 -12.69 -9.29 -10.99
CA ASP A 210 -13.08 -9.87 -9.70
C ASP A 210 -14.56 -10.29 -9.74
N GLU A 211 -14.86 -11.53 -9.37
CA GLU A 211 -16.22 -12.09 -9.46
C GLU A 211 -17.23 -11.39 -8.53
N MET A 212 -16.76 -10.77 -7.44
CA MET A 212 -17.58 -10.13 -6.41
C MET A 212 -17.69 -8.60 -6.57
N LYS A 213 -16.69 -7.96 -7.19
CA LYS A 213 -16.58 -6.50 -7.31
C LYS A 213 -16.71 -5.94 -8.72
N GLY A 214 -16.62 -6.78 -9.76
CA GLY A 214 -16.53 -6.35 -11.15
C GLY A 214 -15.07 -6.15 -11.57
N GLU A 215 -14.76 -5.11 -12.32
CA GLU A 215 -13.37 -4.75 -12.61
C GLU A 215 -12.83 -3.76 -11.56
N ILE A 216 -11.60 -3.98 -11.10
CA ILE A 216 -10.90 -3.14 -10.13
C ILE A 216 -9.70 -2.50 -10.85
N TYR A 217 -9.61 -1.18 -10.85
CA TYR A 217 -8.44 -0.45 -11.32
C TYR A 217 -7.63 0.04 -10.12
N VAL A 218 -6.33 -0.21 -10.12
CA VAL A 218 -5.40 0.18 -9.05
C VAL A 218 -4.23 0.91 -9.67
N ALA A 219 -3.85 2.05 -9.10
CA ALA A 219 -2.66 2.79 -9.53
C ALA A 219 -1.83 3.30 -8.36
N PHE A 220 -0.51 3.38 -8.59
CA PHE A 220 0.50 3.86 -7.65
C PHE A 220 1.33 4.95 -8.34
N ASN A 221 1.15 6.21 -7.92
CA ASN A 221 2.02 7.31 -8.33
C ASN A 221 3.09 7.54 -7.25
N THR A 222 4.31 7.13 -7.53
CA THR A 222 5.47 7.26 -6.63
C THR A 222 6.36 8.44 -7.03
N SER A 223 5.90 9.24 -8.00
CA SER A 223 6.54 10.49 -8.39
C SER A 223 6.38 11.55 -7.33
N HIS A 224 7.33 12.50 -7.32
CA HIS A 224 7.24 13.74 -6.58
C HIS A 224 6.28 14.76 -7.24
N LEU A 225 5.82 14.48 -8.46
CA LEU A 225 4.84 15.26 -9.21
C LEU A 225 3.44 14.61 -9.17
N PRO A 226 2.35 15.41 -9.18
CA PRO A 226 1.02 14.90 -9.48
C PRO A 226 0.94 14.46 -10.96
N VAL A 227 0.05 13.54 -11.26
CA VAL A 227 -0.19 13.02 -12.62
C VAL A 227 -1.69 12.96 -12.90
N THR A 228 -2.07 13.03 -14.18
CA THR A 228 -3.43 12.67 -14.60
C THR A 228 -3.31 11.40 -15.43
N VAL A 229 -4.09 10.38 -15.09
CA VAL A 229 -4.08 9.08 -15.76
C VAL A 229 -5.33 8.94 -16.61
N SER A 230 -5.19 8.39 -17.81
CA SER A 230 -6.33 7.95 -18.64
C SER A 230 -6.73 6.53 -18.23
N LEU A 231 -8.01 6.34 -17.95
CA LEU A 231 -8.60 5.08 -17.52
C LEU A 231 -9.00 4.22 -18.73
N PRO A 232 -8.97 2.88 -18.62
CA PRO A 232 -9.44 2.00 -19.68
C PRO A 232 -10.95 2.16 -19.88
N ILE A 233 -11.37 2.52 -21.09
CA ILE A 233 -12.79 2.65 -21.45
C ILE A 233 -13.44 1.26 -21.49
N ARG A 234 -14.62 1.14 -20.88
CA ARG A 234 -15.46 -0.06 -20.85
C ARG A 234 -16.88 0.33 -21.28
N PRO A 235 -17.36 -0.04 -22.48
CA PRO A 235 -18.65 0.42 -22.97
C PRO A 235 -19.83 -0.01 -22.07
N GLY A 236 -20.65 0.94 -21.63
CA GLY A 236 -21.76 0.71 -20.70
C GLY A 236 -21.37 0.70 -19.21
N PHE A 237 -20.15 1.13 -18.88
CA PHE A 237 -19.64 1.17 -17.52
C PHE A 237 -18.77 2.42 -17.25
N GLN A 238 -18.86 2.93 -16.03
CA GLN A 238 -18.06 4.02 -15.50
C GLN A 238 -17.18 3.56 -14.32
N TRP A 239 -16.01 4.18 -14.17
CA TRP A 239 -15.15 3.99 -13.01
C TRP A 239 -15.64 4.84 -11.83
N GLU A 240 -15.85 4.23 -10.66
CA GLU A 240 -16.20 4.91 -9.41
C GLU A 240 -15.00 4.89 -8.43
N PRO A 241 -14.61 6.03 -7.82
CA PRO A 241 -13.55 6.04 -6.81
C PRO A 241 -13.98 5.34 -5.52
N LEU A 242 -13.11 4.47 -5.02
CA LEU A 242 -13.24 3.84 -3.69
C LEU A 242 -12.14 4.33 -2.73
N VAL A 243 -10.89 4.39 -3.19
CA VAL A 243 -9.74 4.74 -2.36
C VAL A 243 -8.92 5.81 -3.07
N ASP A 244 -8.48 6.83 -2.33
CA ASP A 244 -7.58 7.88 -2.81
C ASP A 244 -6.72 8.37 -1.64
N THR A 245 -5.49 7.85 -1.54
CA THR A 245 -4.60 8.19 -0.42
C THR A 245 -4.04 9.61 -0.52
N GLY A 246 -4.39 10.36 -1.57
CA GLY A 246 -4.17 11.80 -1.68
C GLY A 246 -5.24 12.66 -0.99
N LYS A 247 -6.27 12.06 -0.38
CA LYS A 247 -7.32 12.76 0.36
C LYS A 247 -7.13 12.66 1.87
N PHE A 248 -7.72 13.59 2.61
CA PHE A 248 -7.87 13.47 4.07
C PHE A 248 -8.96 12.44 4.38
N SER A 249 -8.85 11.78 5.55
CA SER A 249 -9.99 11.05 6.10
C SER A 249 -11.18 12.00 6.35
N PRO A 250 -12.43 11.54 6.19
CA PRO A 250 -12.82 10.18 5.82
C PRO A 250 -12.81 9.88 4.31
N TYR A 251 -12.47 10.86 3.46
CA TYR A 251 -12.52 10.77 1.99
C TYR A 251 -11.34 10.02 1.34
N ASP A 252 -10.39 9.57 2.16
CA ASP A 252 -9.33 8.62 1.79
C ASP A 252 -9.86 7.24 1.37
N PHE A 253 -11.03 6.86 1.91
CA PHE A 253 -11.78 5.66 1.58
C PHE A 253 -13.27 6.01 1.53
N LEU A 254 -13.88 6.00 0.34
CA LEU A 254 -15.29 6.31 0.12
C LEU A 254 -16.21 5.12 0.46
N SER A 255 -16.36 4.85 1.75
CA SER A 255 -17.19 3.76 2.28
C SER A 255 -18.69 4.08 2.23
N ASP A 256 -19.52 3.03 2.17
CA ASP A 256 -20.99 3.14 2.00
C ASP A 256 -21.69 3.89 3.16
N ASP A 257 -21.05 3.95 4.33
CA ASP A 257 -21.52 4.61 5.55
C ASP A 257 -21.24 6.13 5.60
N LEU A 258 -20.53 6.70 4.61
CA LEU A 258 -20.26 8.14 4.58
C LEU A 258 -21.48 8.95 4.12
N PRO A 259 -22.01 9.88 4.93
CA PRO A 259 -23.19 10.68 4.58
C PRO A 259 -23.04 11.45 3.26
N ASP A 260 -21.85 12.02 3.04
CA ASP A 260 -21.56 12.88 1.89
C ASP A 260 -20.93 12.13 0.70
N ARG A 261 -20.94 10.78 0.69
CA ARG A 261 -20.32 9.99 -0.40
C ARG A 261 -20.80 10.42 -1.77
N ALA A 262 -22.12 10.57 -1.97
CA ALA A 262 -22.68 10.96 -3.26
C ALA A 262 -22.23 12.37 -3.72
N ILE A 263 -21.92 13.27 -2.78
CA ILE A 263 -21.37 14.60 -3.07
C ILE A 263 -19.88 14.45 -3.43
N ALA A 264 -19.13 13.67 -2.66
CA ALA A 264 -17.73 13.39 -2.93
C ALA A 264 -17.51 12.75 -4.31
N THR A 265 -18.28 11.70 -4.66
CA THR A 265 -18.23 11.07 -5.98
C THR A 265 -18.57 12.05 -7.10
N LYS A 266 -19.55 12.94 -6.92
CA LYS A 266 -19.89 13.99 -7.90
C LYS A 266 -18.75 14.98 -8.17
N LEU A 267 -17.86 15.24 -7.21
CA LEU A 267 -16.67 16.09 -7.44
C LEU A 267 -15.69 15.47 -8.45
N TYR A 268 -15.73 14.14 -8.62
CA TYR A 268 -14.92 13.43 -9.61
C TYR A 268 -15.63 13.21 -10.95
N ALA A 269 -16.96 13.40 -11.04
CA ALA A 269 -17.76 13.07 -12.22
C ALA A 269 -17.14 13.62 -13.51
N HIS A 270 -16.83 14.92 -13.58
CA HIS A 270 -16.22 15.55 -14.78
C HIS A 270 -14.92 14.88 -15.26
N PHE A 271 -14.11 14.34 -14.34
CA PHE A 271 -12.90 13.59 -14.69
C PHE A 271 -13.25 12.18 -15.19
N LEU A 272 -14.15 11.49 -14.49
CA LEU A 272 -14.58 10.12 -14.78
C LEU A 272 -15.38 10.02 -16.09
N ASP A 273 -16.25 10.99 -16.38
CA ASP A 273 -16.96 11.16 -17.66
C ASP A 273 -15.95 11.26 -18.83
N SER A 274 -14.83 11.94 -18.58
CA SER A 274 -13.72 12.09 -19.53
C SER A 274 -12.73 10.91 -19.49
N ASN A 275 -13.03 9.83 -18.74
CA ASN A 275 -12.16 8.68 -18.49
C ASN A 275 -10.74 9.07 -18.06
N VAL A 276 -10.62 10.05 -17.17
CA VAL A 276 -9.35 10.45 -16.53
C VAL A 276 -9.47 10.48 -15.01
N TYR A 277 -8.33 10.37 -14.33
CA TYR A 277 -8.27 10.54 -12.87
C TYR A 277 -7.02 11.35 -12.46
N PRO A 278 -7.17 12.43 -11.66
CA PRO A 278 -6.04 13.20 -11.13
C PRO A 278 -5.49 12.54 -9.86
N MET A 279 -4.22 12.12 -9.89
CA MET A 279 -3.51 11.56 -8.74
C MET A 279 -2.47 12.55 -8.19
N LEU A 280 -2.41 12.68 -6.86
CA LEU A 280 -1.34 13.46 -6.22
C LEU A 280 -0.01 12.72 -6.27
N ARG A 281 1.08 13.45 -6.01
CA ARG A 281 2.41 12.88 -5.72
C ARG A 281 2.34 11.90 -4.54
N TYR A 282 3.09 10.80 -4.58
CA TYR A 282 3.10 9.76 -3.54
C TYR A 282 1.68 9.34 -3.10
N SER A 283 0.83 8.95 -4.06
CA SER A 283 -0.55 8.53 -3.79
C SER A 283 -0.92 7.25 -4.53
N SER A 284 -1.87 6.52 -3.96
CA SER A 284 -2.50 5.36 -4.55
C SER A 284 -4.00 5.55 -4.66
N VAL A 285 -4.58 4.92 -5.68
CA VAL A 285 -6.03 4.92 -5.90
C VAL A 285 -6.56 3.51 -6.16
N VAL A 286 -7.82 3.29 -5.77
CA VAL A 286 -8.65 2.18 -6.24
C VAL A 286 -9.92 2.75 -6.81
N LEU A 287 -10.22 2.36 -8.05
CA LEU A 287 -11.50 2.60 -8.70
C LEU A 287 -12.19 1.25 -8.94
N LEU A 288 -13.51 1.23 -8.80
CA LEU A 288 -14.34 0.06 -9.11
C LEU A 288 -15.17 0.36 -10.36
N LEU A 289 -15.25 -0.60 -11.28
CA LEU A 289 -16.10 -0.48 -12.44
C LEU A 289 -17.57 -0.72 -12.03
N ARG A 290 -18.45 0.16 -12.49
CA ARG A 290 -19.90 0.11 -12.23
C ARG A 290 -20.65 0.28 -13.55
N PRO A 291 -21.81 -0.37 -13.73
CA PRO A 291 -22.67 -0.08 -14.88
C PRO A 291 -23.02 1.41 -14.93
N ASP A 292 -23.13 1.97 -16.13
CA ASP A 292 -23.65 3.33 -16.31
C ASP A 292 -25.09 3.42 -15.74
N ALA A 293 -25.41 4.56 -15.11
CA ALA A 293 -26.67 4.81 -14.41
C ALA A 293 -27.78 5.39 -15.32
#